data_AF-A0A4P6G3M2-F1
#
_entry.id   AF-A0A4P6G3M2-F1
#
_cell.length_a   1.000
_cell.length_b   1.000
_cell.length_c   1.000
_cell.angle_alpha   90.00
_cell.angle_beta   90.00
_cell.angle_gamma   90.00
#
_symmetry.space_group_name_H-M   'P 1'
#
loop_
_entity.id
_entity.type
_entity.pdbx_description
1 polymer ?
#
loop_
_entity_poly.entity_id
_entity_poly.type
_entity_poly.pdbx_seq_one_letter_code
_entity_poly.pdbx_strand_id
1 'polypeptide(L)'
;MNKFCCVLLAMLPLTAFAYPIDVQKDLNGLKVDYETFDTDNDIGSIRVANYGDVDVSCKAVFINGPEAPRTRKIDVPAGKHKNATAKFTRSIIKLRIELTCTPK
;
A
#
# COMPACT_ATOMS: atom_id res chain seq x y z
N MET A 1 19.99 43.86 -1.28
CA MET A 1 18.55 43.54 -1.40
C MET A 1 18.36 42.12 -1.97
N ASN A 2 19.03 41.09 -1.42
CA ASN A 2 19.01 39.74 -2.02
C ASN A 2 18.67 38.61 -1.02
N LYS A 3 18.51 38.91 0.27
CA LYS A 3 18.32 37.88 1.32
C LYS A 3 16.84 37.49 1.56
N PHE A 4 15.89 38.36 1.22
CA PHE A 4 14.46 38.07 1.39
C PHE A 4 13.90 37.08 0.37
N CYS A 5 14.55 36.92 -0.78
CA CYS A 5 14.09 36.04 -1.85
C CYS A 5 14.17 34.55 -1.47
N CYS A 6 15.20 34.15 -0.69
CA CYS A 6 15.37 32.76 -0.27
C CYS A 6 14.33 32.31 0.78
N VAL A 7 13.81 33.23 1.59
CA VAL A 7 12.78 32.91 2.62
C VAL A 7 11.44 32.57 1.95
N LEU A 8 11.11 33.23 0.84
CA LEU A 8 9.91 32.95 0.05
C LEU A 8 9.97 31.58 -0.65
N LEU A 9 11.15 31.18 -1.14
CA LEU A 9 11.32 29.86 -1.78
C LEU A 9 11.15 28.69 -0.79
N ALA A 10 11.49 28.90 0.49
CA ALA A 10 11.33 27.90 1.54
C ALA A 10 9.86 27.67 1.96
N MET A 11 8.95 28.57 1.57
CA MET A 11 7.52 28.46 1.87
C MET A 11 6.71 27.82 0.73
N LEU A 12 7.34 27.44 -0.38
CA LEU A 12 6.67 26.69 -1.43
C LEU A 12 6.41 25.25 -0.93
N PRO A 13 5.16 24.79 -0.85
CA PRO A 13 4.87 23.40 -0.51
C PRO A 13 5.49 22.50 -1.59
N LEU A 14 6.40 21.62 -1.18
CA LEU A 14 6.88 20.53 -2.01
C LEU A 14 5.69 19.58 -2.22
N THR A 15 5.05 19.69 -3.38
CA THR A 15 3.93 18.82 -3.74
C THR A 15 4.46 17.40 -3.94
N ALA A 16 4.23 16.52 -2.95
CA ALA A 16 4.44 15.09 -3.09
C ALA A 16 3.26 14.50 -3.88
N PHE A 17 3.50 14.10 -5.12
CA PHE A 17 2.50 13.45 -5.96
C PHE A 17 2.51 11.94 -5.68
N ALA A 18 1.74 11.52 -4.67
CA ALA A 18 1.42 10.11 -4.46
C ALA A 18 0.37 9.66 -5.49
N TYR A 19 0.54 8.48 -6.08
CA TYR A 19 -0.51 7.91 -6.93
C TYR A 19 -1.69 7.44 -6.07
N PRO A 20 -2.93 7.55 -6.56
CA PRO A 20 -4.11 7.05 -5.84
C PRO A 20 -4.06 5.52 -5.70
N ILE A 21 -4.37 5.02 -4.50
CA ILE A 21 -4.46 3.60 -4.17
C ILE A 21 -5.89 3.27 -3.80
N ASP A 22 -6.48 2.28 -4.46
CA ASP A 22 -7.82 1.76 -4.22
C ASP A 22 -7.72 0.32 -3.70
N VAL A 23 -8.28 0.05 -2.52
CA VAL A 23 -8.22 -1.26 -1.89
C VAL A 23 -9.61 -1.88 -1.83
N GLN A 24 -9.78 -2.98 -2.57
CA GLN A 24 -10.95 -3.84 -2.46
C GLN A 24 -10.65 -4.92 -1.43
N LYS A 25 -11.45 -4.96 -0.36
CA LYS A 25 -11.20 -5.85 0.77
C LYS A 25 -12.31 -6.88 0.93
N ASP A 26 -11.90 -8.11 1.14
CA ASP A 26 -12.73 -9.22 1.60
C ASP A 26 -12.04 -9.86 2.82
N LEU A 27 -12.46 -9.42 4.00
CA LEU A 27 -11.83 -9.80 5.27
C LEU A 27 -12.60 -10.89 6.01
N ASN A 28 -13.73 -11.38 5.48
CA ASN A 28 -14.52 -12.46 6.11
C ASN A 28 -14.85 -12.24 7.61
N GLY A 29 -15.08 -10.98 8.03
CA GLY A 29 -15.36 -10.63 9.42
C GLY A 29 -14.15 -10.69 10.37
N LEU A 30 -12.94 -10.94 9.85
CA LEU A 30 -11.71 -10.96 10.63
C LEU A 30 -11.36 -9.56 11.13
N LYS A 31 -10.75 -9.49 12.32
CA LYS A 31 -10.18 -8.26 12.90
C LYS A 31 -8.84 -7.92 12.23
N VAL A 32 -8.87 -7.70 10.92
CA VAL A 32 -7.69 -7.36 10.11
C VAL A 32 -7.84 -5.92 9.63
N ASP A 33 -6.75 -5.17 9.68
CA ASP A 33 -6.65 -3.84 9.09
C ASP A 33 -5.52 -3.78 8.08
N TYR A 34 -5.51 -2.75 7.25
CA TYR A 34 -4.49 -2.53 6.25
C TYR A 34 -4.14 -1.06 6.10
N GLU A 35 -2.90 -0.82 5.69
CA GLU A 35 -2.42 0.49 5.30
C GLU A 35 -1.64 0.37 3.99
N THR A 36 -1.87 1.30 3.08
CA THR A 36 -1.16 1.36 1.80
C THR A 36 -0.30 2.60 1.73
N PHE A 37 0.85 2.49 1.09
CA PHE A 37 1.79 3.59 0.95
C PHE A 37 2.54 3.48 -0.39
N ASP A 38 2.89 4.63 -0.96
CA ASP A 38 3.65 4.76 -2.18
C ASP A 38 5.15 4.73 -1.87
N THR A 39 5.76 3.54 -2.02
CA THR A 39 7.20 3.39 -1.77
C THR A 39 8.05 4.00 -2.88
N ASP A 40 7.60 3.84 -4.13
CA ASP A 40 8.24 4.41 -5.32
C ASP A 40 7.18 4.48 -6.45
N ASN A 41 7.47 5.19 -7.52
CA ASN A 41 6.55 5.43 -8.63
C ASN A 41 6.08 4.15 -9.33
N ASP A 42 6.74 3.01 -9.14
CA ASP A 42 6.44 1.71 -9.75
C ASP A 42 6.42 0.57 -8.70
N ILE A 43 6.36 0.91 -7.40
CA ILE A 43 6.26 -0.07 -6.29
C ILE A 43 4.99 0.19 -5.49
N GLY A 44 4.04 -0.74 -5.59
CA GLY A 44 2.88 -0.78 -4.71
C GLY A 44 3.19 -1.47 -3.39
N SER A 45 2.72 -0.92 -2.27
CA SER A 45 2.97 -1.46 -0.93
C SER A 45 1.72 -1.52 -0.07
N ILE A 46 1.61 -2.57 0.73
CA ILE A 46 0.56 -2.76 1.73
C ILE A 46 1.14 -3.34 3.02
N ARG A 47 0.75 -2.77 4.16
CA ARG A 47 0.88 -3.36 5.49
C ARG A 47 -0.45 -3.99 5.86
N VAL A 48 -0.42 -5.24 6.31
CA VAL A 48 -1.59 -5.96 6.83
C VAL A 48 -1.36 -6.26 8.30
N ALA A 49 -2.28 -5.81 9.16
CA ALA A 49 -2.24 -5.99 10.60
C ALA A 49 -3.38 -6.90 11.06
N ASN A 50 -3.06 -7.91 11.85
CA ASN A 50 -4.03 -8.83 12.43
C ASN A 50 -4.23 -8.49 13.92
N TYR A 51 -5.40 -7.97 14.26
CA TYR A 51 -5.85 -7.68 15.62
C TYR A 51 -6.76 -8.78 16.20
N GLY A 52 -6.87 -9.91 15.51
CA GLY A 52 -7.57 -11.10 15.98
C GLY A 52 -6.71 -11.98 16.88
N ASP A 53 -7.37 -12.99 17.44
CA ASP A 53 -6.76 -13.97 18.35
C ASP A 53 -6.24 -15.22 17.62
N VAL A 54 -6.49 -15.32 16.31
CA VAL A 54 -6.03 -16.43 15.44
C VAL A 54 -5.16 -15.89 14.32
N ASP A 55 -4.23 -16.73 13.86
CA ASP A 55 -3.41 -16.43 12.69
C ASP A 55 -4.28 -16.31 11.43
N VAL A 56 -3.85 -15.47 10.49
CA VAL A 56 -4.56 -15.26 9.22
C VAL A 56 -3.61 -15.45 8.04
N SER A 57 -4.15 -15.95 6.94
CA SER A 57 -3.48 -16.01 5.63
C SER A 57 -4.19 -15.06 4.69
N CYS A 58 -3.49 -14.01 4.27
CA CYS A 58 -4.00 -13.01 3.34
C CYS A 58 -3.38 -13.16 1.95
N LYS A 59 -4.17 -12.84 0.92
CA LYS A 59 -3.76 -12.75 -0.48
C LYS A 59 -3.96 -11.31 -0.92
N ALA A 60 -2.88 -10.64 -1.30
CA ALA A 60 -2.89 -9.30 -1.88
C ALA A 60 -2.58 -9.39 -3.38
N VAL A 61 -3.51 -8.96 -4.24
CA VAL A 61 -3.34 -8.89 -5.69
C VAL A 61 -3.17 -7.43 -6.09
N PHE A 62 -1.97 -7.06 -6.52
CA PHE A 62 -1.62 -5.72 -6.95
C PHE A 62 -1.84 -5.59 -8.47
N ILE A 63 -2.57 -4.56 -8.89
CA ILE A 63 -2.98 -4.34 -10.29
C ILE A 63 -2.57 -2.93 -10.70
N ASN A 64 -1.72 -2.83 -11.73
CA ASN A 64 -1.29 -1.58 -12.34
C ASN A 64 -1.72 -1.53 -13.82
N GLY A 65 -2.92 -1.00 -14.08
CA GLY A 65 -3.43 -0.80 -15.45
C GLY A 65 -3.39 -2.08 -16.30
N PRO A 66 -2.86 -2.04 -17.54
CA PRO A 66 -2.81 -3.20 -18.43
C PRO A 66 -1.67 -4.19 -18.11
N GLU A 67 -0.85 -3.93 -17.08
CA GLU A 67 0.20 -4.87 -16.67
C GLU A 67 -0.40 -6.09 -15.96
N ALA A 68 0.25 -7.25 -16.11
CA ALA A 68 -0.17 -8.47 -15.44
C ALA A 68 -0.17 -8.29 -13.90
N PRO A 69 -1.28 -8.66 -13.21
CA PRO A 69 -1.35 -8.53 -11.76
C PRO A 69 -0.27 -9.31 -11.02
N ARG A 70 0.18 -8.78 -9.88
CA ARG A 70 1.17 -9.42 -9.00
C ARG A 70 0.49 -9.88 -7.72
N THR A 71 0.56 -11.18 -7.43
CA THR A 71 -0.05 -11.73 -6.21
C THR A 71 1.01 -11.98 -5.14
N ARG A 72 0.71 -11.58 -3.90
CA ARG A 72 1.51 -11.86 -2.70
C ARG A 72 0.66 -12.58 -1.66
N LYS A 73 1.21 -13.65 -1.10
CA LYS A 73 0.66 -14.32 0.08
C LYS A 73 1.31 -13.72 1.34
N ILE A 74 0.49 -13.44 2.35
CA ILE A 74 0.89 -12.74 3.57
C ILE A 74 0.28 -13.49 4.76
N ASP A 75 1.09 -14.33 5.41
CA ASP A 75 0.68 -15.01 6.64
C ASP A 75 0.97 -14.10 7.83
N VAL A 76 -0.07 -13.59 8.50
CA VAL A 76 0.06 -12.64 9.61
C VAL A 76 -0.36 -13.32 10.92
N PRO A 77 0.59 -13.55 11.85
CA PRO A 77 0.24 -14.10 13.16
C PRO A 77 -0.70 -13.20 13.95
N ALA A 78 -1.44 -13.77 14.91
CA ALA A 78 -2.30 -13.02 15.83
C ALA A 78 -1.53 -11.87 16.52
N GLY A 79 -2.13 -10.68 16.56
CA GLY A 79 -1.53 -9.48 17.15
C GLY A 79 -0.30 -8.93 16.44
N LYS A 80 0.02 -9.39 15.23
CA LYS A 80 1.19 -8.94 14.43
C LYS A 80 0.77 -8.25 13.15
N HIS A 81 1.74 -7.67 12.45
CA HIS A 81 1.57 -7.13 11.11
C HIS A 81 2.70 -7.59 10.19
N LYS A 82 2.45 -7.57 8.88
CA LYS A 82 3.46 -7.79 7.84
C LYS A 82 3.24 -6.87 6.65
N ASN A 83 4.34 -6.56 5.97
CA ASN A 83 4.33 -5.77 4.74
C ASN A 83 4.48 -6.68 3.52
N ALA A 84 3.86 -6.28 2.42
CA ALA A 84 4.06 -6.86 1.11
C ALA A 84 4.18 -5.76 0.06
N THR A 85 5.00 -6.02 -0.94
CA THR A 85 5.22 -5.11 -2.06
C THR A 85 5.16 -5.83 -3.40
N ALA A 86 4.84 -5.08 -4.43
CA ALA A 86 4.92 -5.50 -5.82
C ALA A 86 5.61 -4.42 -6.64
N LYS A 87 6.71 -4.80 -7.31
CA LYS A 87 7.39 -4.00 -8.31
C LYS A 87 6.74 -4.23 -9.67
N PHE A 88 6.45 -3.15 -10.37
CA PHE A 88 5.93 -3.12 -11.73
C PHE A 88 7.02 -2.69 -12.71
N THR A 89 6.82 -2.99 -13.99
CA THR A 89 7.74 -2.54 -15.04
C THR A 89 7.44 -1.11 -15.50
N ARG A 90 6.20 -0.64 -15.28
CA ARG A 90 5.74 0.70 -15.62
C ARG A 90 5.41 1.47 -14.34
N SER A 91 5.55 2.79 -14.39
CA SER A 91 5.07 3.67 -13.33
C SER A 91 3.57 3.50 -13.11
N ILE A 92 3.17 3.56 -11.85
CA ILE A 92 1.81 3.45 -11.36
C ILE A 92 1.13 4.80 -11.49
N ILE A 93 0.03 4.83 -12.24
CA ILE A 93 -0.85 6.00 -12.34
C ILE A 93 -2.01 5.86 -11.34
N LYS A 94 -2.51 4.63 -11.16
CA LYS A 94 -3.50 4.26 -10.14
C LYS A 94 -3.26 2.81 -9.75
N LEU A 95 -3.09 2.55 -8.46
CA LEU A 95 -2.91 1.21 -7.93
C LEU A 95 -4.25 0.67 -7.46
N ARG A 96 -4.60 -0.55 -7.86
CA ARG A 96 -5.67 -1.32 -7.21
C ARG A 96 -5.06 -2.51 -6.47
N ILE A 97 -5.49 -2.73 -5.24
CA ILE A 97 -5.13 -3.91 -4.45
C ILE A 97 -6.39 -4.65 -4.06
N GLU A 98 -6.48 -5.93 -4.43
CA GLU A 98 -7.49 -6.83 -3.90
C GLU A 98 -6.89 -7.58 -2.72
N LEU A 99 -7.43 -7.37 -1.52
CA LEU A 99 -7.00 -8.00 -0.28
C LEU A 99 -8.06 -8.98 0.19
N THR A 100 -7.75 -10.27 0.15
CA THR A 100 -8.60 -11.33 0.71
C THR A 100 -7.90 -11.98 1.88
N CYS A 101 -8.55 -12.14 3.03
CA CYS A 101 -7.98 -12.82 4.19
C CYS A 101 -8.87 -13.96 4.66
N THR A 102 -8.24 -15.06 5.06
CA THR A 102 -8.90 -16.21 5.69
C THR A 102 -8.21 -16.57 7.00
N PRO A 103 -8.93 -17.14 7.99
CA PRO A 103 -8.29 -17.79 9.12
C PRO A 103 -7.30 -18.86 8.64
N LYS A 104 -6.22 -19.05 9.39
CA LYS A 104 -5.24 -20.11 9.12
C LYS A 104 -5.50 -21.35 9.95
#